data_AF-E4PFH1-F1
#
_entry.id   AF-E4PFH1-F1
#
_cell.length_a   1.000
_cell.length_b   1.000
_cell.length_c   1.000
_cell.angle_alpha   90.00
_cell.angle_beta   90.00
_cell.angle_gamma   90.00
#
_symmetry.space_group_name_H-M   'P 1'
#
loop_
_entity.id
_entity.type
_entity.pdbx_description
1 polymer ?
#
loop_
_entity_poly.entity_id
_entity_poly.type
_entity_poly.pdbx_seq_one_letter_code
_entity_poly.pdbx_strand_id
1 'polypeptide(L)'
;MVSLVDKYLPDPYLFVIILTLVAFIAAMVFQGHSPMAVVEMWGNGFWNLLTFSMQMLLVLVTGFMMASTPLVRGILNRIAMLARTPGQAIVLVTFIALIASWINWGLALLWAPCSPRRWLARSASTTPF
;
A
#
# COMPACT_ATOMS: atom_id res chain seq x y z
N MET A 1 13.01 -23.71 -11.57
CA MET A 1 11.55 -23.65 -11.25
C MET A 1 10.95 -22.25 -11.40
N VAL A 2 11.73 -21.21 -11.75
CA VAL A 2 11.23 -19.82 -11.88
C VAL A 2 10.94 -19.44 -13.35
N SER A 3 11.58 -20.07 -14.33
CA SER A 3 11.41 -19.75 -15.77
C SER A 3 10.13 -20.27 -16.42
N LEU A 4 9.43 -21.22 -15.80
CA LEU A 4 8.13 -21.68 -16.30
C LEU A 4 7.02 -20.68 -15.96
N VAL A 5 7.10 -20.07 -14.77
CA VAL A 5 6.07 -19.15 -14.25
C VAL A 5 6.06 -17.85 -15.05
N ASP A 6 7.22 -17.27 -15.38
CA ASP A 6 7.30 -16.07 -16.22
C ASP A 6 6.89 -16.31 -17.69
N LYS A 7 6.89 -17.57 -18.15
CA LYS A 7 6.48 -17.94 -19.51
C LYS A 7 4.98 -18.27 -19.62
N TYR A 8 4.33 -18.56 -18.48
CA TYR A 8 2.91 -18.86 -18.34
C TYR A 8 2.11 -17.81 -17.57
N LEU A 9 2.75 -16.75 -17.08
CA LEU A 9 2.07 -15.53 -16.64
C LEU A 9 1.91 -14.64 -17.87
N PRO A 10 0.87 -14.83 -18.72
CA PRO A 10 0.50 -13.76 -19.60
C PRO A 10 0.22 -12.54 -18.73
N ASP A 11 0.55 -11.38 -19.26
CA ASP A 11 0.36 -10.09 -18.62
C ASP A 11 -0.94 -10.09 -17.78
N PRO A 12 -0.92 -9.74 -16.49
CA PRO A 12 -2.12 -9.67 -15.65
C PRO A 12 -3.29 -8.91 -16.30
N TYR A 13 -2.98 -7.94 -17.16
CA TYR A 13 -3.96 -7.23 -17.99
C TYR A 13 -4.76 -8.17 -18.92
N LEU A 14 -4.10 -9.16 -19.52
CA LEU A 14 -4.73 -10.13 -20.40
C LEU A 14 -5.79 -10.97 -19.66
N PHE A 15 -5.51 -11.36 -18.42
CA PHE A 15 -6.49 -12.05 -17.58
C PHE A 15 -7.72 -11.17 -17.31
N VAL A 16 -7.53 -9.88 -17.03
CA VAL A 16 -8.62 -8.95 -16.78
C VAL A 16 -9.50 -8.78 -18.02
N ILE A 17 -8.91 -8.68 -19.22
CA ILE A 17 -9.69 -8.60 -20.48
C ILE A 17 -10.54 -9.85 -20.67
N ILE A 18 -9.94 -11.04 -20.53
CA ILE A 18 -10.65 -12.31 -20.71
C ILE A 18 -11.79 -12.42 -19.70
N LEU A 19 -11.53 -12.12 -18.43
CA LEU A 19 -12.56 -12.15 -17.38
C LEU A 19 -13.67 -11.14 -17.64
N THR A 20 -13.35 -9.97 -18.16
CA THR A 20 -14.36 -8.95 -18.51
C THR A 20 -15.26 -9.45 -19.64
N LEU A 21 -14.69 -10.10 -20.66
CA LEU A 21 -15.46 -10.70 -21.76
C LEU A 21 -16.33 -11.86 -21.27
N VAL A 22 -15.78 -12.74 -20.42
CA VAL A 22 -16.53 -13.86 -19.84
C VAL A 22 -17.69 -13.34 -18.97
N ALA A 23 -17.44 -12.34 -18.13
CA ALA A 23 -18.48 -11.70 -17.31
C ALA A 23 -19.55 -11.02 -18.17
N PHE A 24 -19.16 -10.38 -19.28
CA PHE A 24 -20.08 -9.76 -20.23
C PHE A 24 -21.01 -10.80 -20.88
N ILE A 25 -20.46 -11.91 -21.37
CA ILE A 25 -21.23 -13.02 -21.95
C ILE A 25 -22.12 -13.66 -20.89
N ALA A 26 -21.61 -13.89 -19.68
CA ALA A 26 -22.37 -14.46 -18.58
C ALA A 26 -23.57 -13.57 -18.21
N ALA A 27 -23.40 -12.24 -18.17
CA ALA A 27 -24.49 -11.31 -17.89
C ALA A 27 -25.60 -11.37 -18.97
N MET A 28 -25.24 -11.52 -20.24
CA MET A 28 -26.23 -11.67 -21.32
C MET A 28 -26.96 -13.02 -21.26
N VAL A 29 -26.23 -14.11 -21.02
CA VAL A 29 -26.78 -15.48 -21.06
C VAL A 29 -27.60 -15.81 -19.81
N PHE A 30 -27.10 -15.48 -18.62
CA PHE A 30 -27.75 -15.88 -17.36
C PHE A 30 -28.79 -14.86 -16.88
N GLN A 31 -28.54 -13.56 -17.08
CA GLN A 31 -29.40 -12.49 -16.59
C GLN A 31 -30.35 -11.95 -17.67
N GLY A 32 -30.12 -12.27 -18.95
CA GLY A 32 -30.96 -11.83 -20.07
C GLY A 32 -30.87 -10.33 -20.37
N HIS A 33 -29.84 -9.64 -19.87
CA HIS A 33 -29.66 -8.21 -20.14
C HIS A 33 -29.26 -7.94 -21.59
N SER A 34 -29.78 -6.84 -22.15
CA SER A 34 -29.36 -6.39 -23.48
C SER A 34 -27.88 -5.99 -23.48
N PRO A 35 -27.16 -6.15 -24.61
CA PRO A 35 -25.74 -5.79 -24.68
C PRO A 35 -25.46 -4.35 -24.25
N MET A 36 -26.36 -3.43 -24.58
CA MET A 36 -26.25 -2.02 -24.20
C MET A 36 -26.35 -1.81 -22.68
N ALA A 37 -27.26 -2.53 -22.01
CA ALA A 37 -27.41 -2.45 -20.56
C ALA A 37 -26.17 -2.98 -19.83
N VAL A 38 -25.55 -4.06 -20.31
CA VAL A 38 -24.32 -4.61 -19.72
C VAL A 38 -23.14 -3.63 -19.87
N VAL A 39 -23.02 -2.94 -21.01
CA VAL A 39 -22.00 -1.88 -21.21
C VAL A 39 -22.23 -0.71 -20.26
N GLU A 40 -23.48 -0.29 -20.06
CA GLU A 40 -23.81 0.80 -19.14
C GLU A 40 -23.51 0.43 -17.67
N MET A 41 -23.85 -0.80 -17.27
CA MET A 41 -23.50 -1.34 -15.94
C MET A 41 -21.99 -1.43 -15.75
N TRP A 42 -21.26 -1.92 -16.74
CA TRP A 42 -19.80 -1.99 -16.70
C TRP A 42 -19.18 -0.59 -16.60
N GLY A 43 -19.67 0.37 -17.39
CA GLY A 43 -19.21 1.76 -17.36
C GLY A 43 -19.44 2.41 -16.00
N ASN A 44 -20.64 2.29 -15.44
CA ASN A 44 -20.95 2.79 -14.10
C ASN A 44 -20.06 2.15 -13.02
N GLY A 45 -19.85 0.82 -13.10
CA GLY A 45 -18.94 0.12 -12.21
C GLY A 45 -17.49 0.62 -12.32
N PHE A 46 -17.00 0.82 -13.54
CA PHE A 46 -15.66 1.34 -13.81
C PHE A 46 -15.46 2.74 -13.22
N TRP A 47 -16.41 3.67 -13.42
CA TRP A 47 -16.32 5.03 -12.87
C TRP A 47 -16.39 5.07 -11.34
N ASN A 48 -17.18 4.18 -10.73
CA ASN A 48 -17.21 4.02 -9.28
C ASN A 48 -15.86 3.53 -8.73
N LEU A 49 -15.26 2.52 -9.37
CA LEU A 49 -13.93 2.01 -9.00
C LEU A 49 -12.84 3.05 -9.22
N LEU A 50 -12.93 3.86 -10.28
CA LEU A 50 -12.00 4.95 -10.54
C LEU A 50 -12.09 6.01 -9.43
N THR A 51 -13.31 6.41 -9.07
CA THR A 51 -13.54 7.38 -7.98
C THR A 51 -13.02 6.85 -6.65
N PHE A 52 -13.29 5.57 -6.34
CA PHE A 52 -12.74 4.89 -5.17
C PHE A 52 -11.20 4.85 -5.18
N SER A 53 -10.61 4.52 -6.32
CA SER A 53 -9.15 4.45 -6.48
C SER A 53 -8.50 5.83 -6.33
N MET A 54 -9.14 6.88 -6.84
CA MET A 54 -8.67 8.26 -6.68
C MET A 54 -8.73 8.70 -5.21
N GLN A 55 -9.80 8.36 -4.49
CA GLN A 55 -9.92 8.62 -3.06
C GLN A 55 -8.79 7.92 -2.28
N MET A 56 -8.53 6.65 -2.57
CA MET A 56 -7.43 5.91 -1.94
C MET A 56 -6.05 6.45 -2.34
N LEU A 57 -5.85 6.85 -3.60
CA LEU A 57 -4.60 7.45 -4.07
C LEU A 57 -4.32 8.76 -3.34
N LEU A 58 -5.31 9.63 -3.19
CA LEU A 58 -5.16 10.89 -2.45
C LEU A 58 -4.82 10.62 -0.97
N VAL A 59 -5.51 9.67 -0.33
CA VAL A 59 -5.18 9.25 1.05
C VAL A 59 -3.73 8.78 1.17
N LEU A 60 -3.24 7.97 0.22
CA LEU A 60 -1.86 7.47 0.21
C LEU A 60 -0.84 8.59 -0.04
N VAL A 61 -1.07 9.43 -1.06
CA VAL A 61 -0.15 10.54 -1.42
C VAL A 61 -0.08 11.57 -0.31
N THR A 62 -1.21 11.94 0.29
CA THR A 62 -1.24 12.85 1.44
C THR A 62 -0.55 12.25 2.65
N GLY A 63 -0.74 10.95 2.92
CA GLY A 63 0.01 10.23 3.96
C GLY A 63 1.51 10.28 3.72
N PHE A 64 1.96 9.98 2.49
CA PHE A 64 3.38 10.04 2.12
C PHE A 64 3.97 11.45 2.24
N MET A 65 3.25 12.48 1.79
CA MET A 65 3.69 13.88 1.92
C MET A 65 3.78 14.30 3.39
N MET A 66 2.79 13.92 4.21
CA MET A 66 2.79 14.19 5.65
C MET A 66 3.99 13.53 6.34
N ALA A 67 4.27 12.25 6.05
CA ALA A 67 5.44 11.55 6.56
C ALA A 67 6.77 12.19 6.14
N SER A 68 6.81 12.79 4.94
CA SER A 68 8.00 13.44 4.40
C SER A 68 8.22 14.86 4.93
N THR A 69 7.26 15.43 5.66
CA THR A 69 7.31 16.80 6.17
C THR A 69 8.30 16.91 7.36
N PRO A 70 9.09 18.00 7.46
CA PRO A 70 10.04 18.20 8.56
C PRO A 70 9.40 18.17 9.96
N LEU A 71 8.11 18.48 10.06
CA LEU A 71 7.32 18.38 11.29
C LEU A 71 7.31 16.95 11.86
N VAL A 72 6.99 15.96 11.01
CA VAL A 72 6.92 14.55 11.42
C VAL A 72 8.31 14.01 11.76
N ARG A 73 9.34 14.38 10.99
CA ARG A 73 10.74 14.05 11.30
C ARG A 73 11.20 14.66 12.64
N GLY A 74 10.80 15.89 12.95
CA GLY A 74 11.12 16.55 14.22
C GLY A 74 10.48 15.85 15.42
N ILE A 75 9.21 15.42 15.29
CA ILE A 75 8.50 14.64 16.30
C ILE A 75 9.17 13.28 16.49
N LEU A 76 9.48 12.57 15.41
CA LEU A 76 10.17 11.28 15.47
C LEU A 76 11.56 11.39 16.11
N ASN A 77 12.34 12.44 15.80
CA ASN A 77 13.65 12.67 16.42
C ASN A 77 13.53 12.95 17.92
N ARG A 78 12.56 13.76 18.35
CA ARG A 78 12.31 14.00 19.78
C ARG A 78 11.91 12.73 20.52
N ILE A 79 11.09 11.89 19.89
CA ILE A 79 10.63 10.64 20.50
C ILE A 79 11.75 9.59 20.48
N ALA A 80 12.57 9.53 19.44
CA ALA A 80 13.76 8.67 19.37
C ALA A 80 14.80 9.01 20.43
N MET A 81 14.97 10.29 20.79
CA MET A 81 15.84 10.71 21.90
C MET A 81 15.35 10.24 23.28
N LEU A 82 14.09 9.83 23.42
CA LEU A 82 13.53 9.30 24.66
C LEU A 82 13.87 7.81 24.86
N ALA A 83 14.22 7.08 23.79
CA ALA A 83 14.56 5.66 23.85
C ALA A 83 16.05 5.47 24.19
N ARG A 84 16.34 5.15 25.46
CA ARG A 84 17.71 4.90 25.94
C ARG A 84 18.19 3.46 25.74
N THR A 85 17.29 2.53 25.41
CA THR A 85 17.59 1.11 25.21
C THR A 85 16.97 0.56 23.92
N PRO A 86 17.61 -0.43 23.25
CA PRO A 86 17.14 -0.96 21.97
C PRO A 86 15.75 -1.61 22.02
N GLY A 87 15.39 -2.26 23.14
CA GLY A 87 14.04 -2.82 23.32
C GLY A 87 12.96 -1.74 23.45
N GLN A 88 13.25 -0.66 24.17
CA GLN A 88 12.35 0.48 24.32
C GLN A 88 12.16 1.23 23.00
N ALA A 89 13.21 1.34 22.18
CA ALA A 89 13.11 1.93 20.84
C ALA A 89 12.15 1.17 19.93
N ILE A 90 12.17 -0.18 19.98
CA ILE A 90 11.25 -1.01 19.19
C ILE A 90 9.80 -0.77 19.62
N VAL A 91 9.52 -0.88 20.92
CA VAL A 91 8.15 -0.69 21.45
C VAL A 91 7.60 0.69 21.12
N LEU A 92 8.43 1.73 21.28
CA LEU A 92 8.05 3.11 21.01
C LEU A 92 7.76 3.35 19.52
N VAL A 93 8.63 2.87 18.63
CA VAL A 93 8.43 2.96 17.17
C VAL A 93 7.19 2.18 16.75
N THR A 94 6.98 0.97 17.27
CA THR A 94 5.78 0.17 16.97
C THR A 94 4.50 0.82 17.48
N PHE A 95 4.52 1.44 18.66
CA PHE A 95 3.35 2.13 19.22
C PHE A 95 2.97 3.38 18.43
N ILE A 96 3.96 4.20 18.06
CA ILE A 96 3.75 5.34 17.15
C ILE A 96 3.26 4.83 15.79
N ALA A 97 3.83 3.70 15.32
CA ALA A 97 3.46 3.06 14.07
C ALA A 97 1.99 2.66 14.04
N LEU A 98 1.52 2.06 15.13
CA LEU A 98 0.13 1.70 15.34
C LEU A 98 -0.76 2.95 15.40
N ILE A 99 -0.35 4.01 16.10
CA ILE A 99 -1.17 5.23 16.20
C ILE A 99 -1.41 5.89 14.84
N ALA A 100 -0.37 6.11 14.01
CA ALA A 100 -0.66 6.71 12.70
C ALA A 100 -1.13 5.71 11.64
N SER A 101 -1.03 4.39 11.86
CA SER A 101 -1.83 3.42 11.09
C SER A 101 -3.33 3.67 11.27
N TRP A 102 -3.74 4.17 12.43
CA TRP A 102 -5.14 4.49 12.72
C TRP A 102 -5.61 5.80 12.06
N ILE A 103 -4.70 6.75 11.87
CA ILE A 103 -4.98 8.04 11.19
C ILE A 103 -4.96 7.87 9.67
N ASN A 104 -4.09 7.01 9.14
CA ASN A 104 -4.02 6.69 7.71
C ASN A 104 -3.46 5.27 7.55
N TRP A 105 -4.27 4.34 7.07
CA TRP A 105 -3.89 2.93 6.91
C TRP A 105 -2.67 2.76 5.96
N GLY A 106 -2.37 3.74 5.10
CA GLY A 106 -1.18 3.79 4.23
C GLY A 106 0.12 4.26 4.89
N LEU A 107 0.06 4.99 6.01
CA LEU A 107 1.26 5.43 6.76
C LEU A 107 1.98 4.25 7.40
N ALA A 108 1.27 3.18 7.73
CA ALA A 108 1.84 1.96 8.32
C ALA A 108 2.91 1.31 7.42
N LEU A 109 2.71 1.34 6.09
CA LEU A 109 3.62 0.75 5.11
C LEU A 109 4.96 1.51 5.01
N LEU A 110 4.98 2.80 5.32
CA LEU A 110 6.19 3.63 5.31
C LEU A 110 7.05 3.44 6.57
N TRP A 111 6.46 2.94 7.65
CA TRP A 111 7.13 2.74 8.94
C TRP A 111 7.61 1.31 9.15
N ALA A 112 6.99 0.35 8.46
CA ALA A 112 7.41 -1.05 8.40
C ALA A 112 8.89 -1.27 7.99
N PRO A 113 9.54 -0.47 7.11
CA PRO A 113 10.91 -0.70 6.70
C PRO A 113 11.96 -0.23 7.73
N CYS A 114 11.55 0.47 8.80
CA CYS A 114 12.48 0.83 9.88
C CYS A 114 12.80 -0.41 10.73
N SER A 115 13.49 -1.37 10.12
CA SER A 115 14.06 -2.52 10.79
C SER A 115 15.16 -2.01 11.74
N PRO A 116 15.05 -2.25 13.06
CA PRO A 116 16.06 -1.84 14.05
C PRO A 116 17.45 -2.39 13.71
N ARG A 117 17.50 -3.48 12.94
CA ARG A 117 18.75 -4.14 12.51
C ARG A 117 19.61 -3.25 11.61
N ARG A 118 19.01 -2.42 10.74
CA ARG A 118 19.77 -1.48 9.87
C ARG A 118 20.33 -0.28 10.64
N TRP A 119 19.69 0.09 11.75
CA TRP A 119 20.15 1.18 12.63
C TRP A 119 21.27 0.70 13.56
N LEU A 120 21.13 -0.51 14.14
CA LEU A 120 22.19 -1.14 14.94
C LEU A 120 23.47 -1.42 14.15
N ALA A 121 23.35 -1.77 12.86
CA ALA A 121 24.50 -1.95 11.97
C ALA A 121 25.24 -0.64 11.65
N ARG A 122 24.57 0.52 11.70
CA ARG A 122 25.18 1.84 11.48
C ARG A 122 25.80 2.44 12.75
N SER A 123 25.33 2.07 13.93
CA SER A 123 25.91 2.50 15.21
C SER A 123 27.15 1.68 15.63
N ALA A 124 27.42 0.55 14.97
CA ALA A 124 28.59 -0.29 15.22
C ALA A 124 29.84 0.11 14.42
N SER A 125 29.74 1.03 13.46
CA SER A 125 30.87 1.46 12.60
C SER A 125 31.50 2.80 12.99
N THR A 126 31.18 3.33 14.17
CA THR A 126 31.71 4.62 14.67
C THR A 126 32.38 4.52 16.06
N THR A 127 32.90 3.37 16.45
CA THR A 127 33.91 3.29 17.52
C THR A 127 35.30 3.16 16.88
N PRO A 128 36.17 4.17 17.00
CA PRO A 128 37.56 4.02 16.60
C PRO A 128 38.29 3.27 17.71
N PHE A 129 38.36 1.94 17.57
CA PHE A 129 39.46 1.09 18.05
C PHE A 129 39.53 -0.15 17.15
#